data_AF-A0A644Z8K0-F1
#
_entry.id   AF-A0A644Z8K0-F1
#
_cell.length_a   1.000
_cell.length_b   1.000
_cell.length_c   1.000
_cell.angle_alpha   90.00
_cell.angle_beta   90.00
_cell.angle_gamma   90.00
#
_symmetry.space_group_name_H-M   'P 1'
#
loop_
_entity.id
_entity.type
_entity.pdbx_description
1 polymer ?
#
loop_
_entity_poly.entity_id
_entity_poly.type
_entity_poly.pdbx_seq_one_letter_code
_entity_poly.pdbx_strand_id
1 'polypeptide(L)'
;MKYLVTIVLLLSLLSPLGAQTPTANDVTVAIAAITDSAICSVAAFLNSPALELPGSKLHFRPNESLPSILIFQESDIGSYLPVFLKTKEGGTSFFASLLQAARGPLNDIAIQYLTVHGWEVGHAVLKGAAVTSWGEGMTLTSLMASVMTSGRIPPILVATDVTVDGRRVSTPVRVEGTFMLHSDDEGYFSVRPLTLKINGEERGV
;
A
#
# COMPACT_ATOMS: atom_id res chain seq x y z
N MET A 1 14.28 30.07 -44.56
CA MET A 1 13.43 30.33 -43.38
C MET A 1 12.43 29.22 -43.06
N LYS A 2 11.75 28.58 -44.04
CA LYS A 2 10.80 27.48 -43.77
C LYS A 2 11.40 26.28 -43.01
N TYR A 3 12.60 25.83 -43.38
CA TYR A 3 13.26 24.69 -42.75
C TYR A 3 13.71 24.94 -41.30
N LEU A 4 14.00 26.19 -40.95
CA LEU A 4 14.47 26.56 -39.61
C LEU A 4 13.33 26.50 -38.58
N VAL A 5 12.11 26.84 -38.99
CA VAL A 5 10.89 26.71 -38.17
C VAL A 5 10.57 25.24 -37.91
N THR A 6 10.72 24.36 -38.91
CA THR A 6 10.44 22.93 -38.79
C THR A 6 11.42 22.23 -37.84
N ILE A 7 12.70 22.62 -37.87
CA ILE A 7 13.74 22.07 -36.98
C ILE A 7 13.51 22.50 -35.53
N VAL A 8 13.11 23.76 -35.27
CA VAL A 8 12.79 24.24 -33.92
C VAL A 8 11.54 23.54 -33.36
N LEU A 9 10.51 23.32 -34.20
CA LEU A 9 9.33 22.55 -33.79
C LEU A 9 9.65 21.09 -33.46
N LEU A 10 10.50 20.43 -34.26
CA LEU A 10 10.96 19.07 -33.97
C LEU A 10 11.78 19.01 -32.67
N LEU A 11 12.67 19.98 -32.43
CA LEU A 11 13.47 20.07 -31.20
C LEU A 11 12.62 20.35 -29.96
N SER A 12 11.55 21.13 -30.09
CA SER A 12 10.58 21.35 -29.00
C SER A 12 9.72 20.12 -28.68
N LEU A 13 9.50 19.24 -29.67
CA LEU A 13 8.85 17.93 -29.49
C LEU A 13 9.81 16.86 -28.93
N LEU A 14 11.12 17.07 -29.09
CA LEU A 14 12.20 16.18 -28.62
C LEU A 14 12.78 16.61 -27.27
N SER A 15 12.31 17.72 -26.71
CA SER A 15 12.57 18.02 -25.31
C SER A 15 11.91 16.90 -24.51
N PRO A 16 12.65 16.06 -23.76
CA PRO A 16 11.97 15.21 -22.80
C PRO A 16 11.14 16.18 -21.96
N LEU A 17 9.82 15.97 -21.90
CA LEU A 17 9.05 16.51 -20.80
C LEU A 17 9.83 16.05 -19.57
N GLY A 18 10.63 16.95 -18.99
CA GLY A 18 11.43 16.63 -17.83
C GLY A 18 10.47 15.99 -16.86
N ALA A 19 10.79 14.78 -16.40
CA ALA A 19 9.94 14.05 -15.47
C ALA A 19 9.54 15.05 -14.38
N GLN A 20 8.27 15.44 -14.39
CA GLN A 20 7.83 16.52 -13.52
C GLN A 20 8.14 16.06 -12.10
N THR A 21 8.79 16.92 -11.32
CA THR A 21 9.05 16.59 -9.93
C THR A 21 7.71 16.41 -9.24
N PRO A 22 7.45 15.27 -8.59
CA PRO A 22 6.17 15.02 -7.95
C PRO A 22 5.92 16.07 -6.87
N THR A 23 4.70 16.58 -6.81
CA THR A 23 4.29 17.54 -5.79
C THR A 23 4.19 16.85 -4.42
N ALA A 24 4.19 17.63 -3.33
CA ALA A 24 3.97 17.08 -1.99
C ALA A 24 2.62 16.34 -1.86
N ASN A 25 1.61 16.78 -2.62
CA ASN A 25 0.32 16.12 -2.69
C ASN A 25 0.44 14.76 -3.42
N ASP A 26 1.16 14.70 -4.55
CA ASP A 26 1.37 13.43 -5.28
C ASP A 26 2.06 12.38 -4.40
N VAL A 27 3.05 12.80 -3.61
CA VAL A 27 3.73 11.91 -2.66
C VAL A 27 2.78 11.42 -1.57
N THR A 28 1.98 12.31 -0.98
CA THR A 28 0.97 11.94 0.02
C THR A 28 -0.04 10.94 -0.54
N VAL A 29 -0.55 11.20 -1.75
CA VAL A 29 -1.48 10.31 -2.46
C VAL A 29 -0.83 8.95 -2.72
N ALA A 30 0.43 8.91 -3.17
CA ALA A 30 1.14 7.67 -3.45
C ALA A 30 1.36 6.83 -2.18
N ILE A 31 1.79 7.45 -1.09
CA ILE A 31 1.98 6.77 0.20
C ILE A 31 0.64 6.24 0.74
N ALA A 32 -0.43 7.03 0.66
CA ALA A 32 -1.77 6.60 1.05
C ALA A 32 -2.24 5.40 0.21
N ALA A 33 -2.07 5.46 -1.12
CA ALA A 33 -2.45 4.38 -2.02
C ALA A 33 -1.69 3.08 -1.71
N ILE A 34 -0.39 3.14 -1.45
CA ILE A 34 0.43 1.97 -1.08
C ILE A 34 -0.04 1.39 0.26
N THR A 35 -0.25 2.25 1.25
CA THR A 35 -0.63 1.85 2.61
C THR A 35 -2.02 1.20 2.60
N ASP A 36 -3.01 1.83 1.98
CA ASP A 36 -4.37 1.31 1.88
C ASP A 36 -4.40 0.00 1.07
N SER A 37 -3.63 -0.09 -0.02
CA SER A 37 -3.55 -1.30 -0.83
C SER A 37 -2.93 -2.47 -0.05
N ALA A 38 -1.93 -2.20 0.78
CA ALA A 38 -1.33 -3.19 1.66
C ALA A 38 -2.32 -3.66 2.73
N ILE A 39 -3.04 -2.74 3.38
CA ILE A 39 -4.09 -3.06 4.37
C ILE A 39 -5.18 -3.93 3.73
N CYS A 40 -5.67 -3.53 2.55
CA CYS A 40 -6.65 -4.31 1.81
C CYS A 40 -6.13 -5.71 1.47
N SER A 41 -4.90 -5.83 1.01
CA SER A 41 -4.31 -7.13 0.65
C SER A 41 -4.21 -8.07 1.85
N VAL A 42 -3.84 -7.56 3.02
CA VAL A 42 -3.83 -8.34 4.27
C VAL A 42 -5.26 -8.72 4.70
N ALA A 43 -6.21 -7.78 4.66
CA ALA A 43 -7.60 -8.05 5.01
C ALA A 43 -8.23 -9.11 4.09
N ALA A 44 -7.95 -9.04 2.79
CA ALA A 44 -8.37 -10.02 1.79
C ALA A 44 -7.79 -11.41 2.06
N PHE A 45 -6.50 -11.51 2.41
CA PHE A 45 -5.85 -12.76 2.79
C PHE A 45 -6.43 -13.39 4.04
N LEU A 46 -6.70 -12.58 5.06
CA LEU A 46 -7.26 -13.03 6.33
C LEU A 46 -8.78 -13.28 6.28
N ASN A 47 -9.45 -12.96 5.17
CA ASN A 47 -10.86 -13.25 4.98
C ASN A 47 -11.08 -14.77 4.85
N SER A 48 -12.27 -15.26 5.22
CA SER A 48 -12.65 -16.67 5.08
C SER A 48 -13.96 -16.79 4.29
N PRO A 49 -13.93 -17.27 3.03
CA PRO A 49 -12.74 -17.63 2.25
C PRO A 49 -11.90 -16.40 1.88
N ALA A 50 -10.61 -16.59 1.60
CA ALA A 50 -9.71 -15.50 1.18
C ALA A 50 -10.24 -14.82 -0.08
N LEU A 51 -10.09 -13.50 -0.16
CA LEU A 51 -10.50 -12.70 -1.32
C LEU A 51 -9.32 -12.49 -2.25
N GLU A 52 -9.58 -12.57 -3.56
CA GLU A 52 -8.61 -12.19 -4.57
C GLU A 52 -8.80 -10.71 -4.93
N LEU A 53 -7.77 -9.91 -4.69
CA LEU A 53 -7.75 -8.51 -5.10
C LEU A 53 -7.12 -8.38 -6.50
N PRO A 54 -7.77 -7.65 -7.44
CA PRO A 54 -7.22 -7.44 -8.77
C PRO A 54 -5.81 -6.83 -8.73
N GLY A 55 -4.86 -7.48 -9.40
CA GLY A 55 -3.49 -6.98 -9.51
C GLY A 55 -2.65 -7.06 -8.23
N SER A 56 -3.17 -7.57 -7.12
CA SER A 56 -2.40 -7.75 -5.87
C SER A 56 -2.19 -9.23 -5.55
N LYS A 57 -0.96 -9.60 -5.17
CA LYS A 57 -0.59 -10.96 -4.80
C LYS A 57 0.33 -10.99 -3.59
N LEU A 58 0.00 -11.85 -2.63
CA LEU A 58 0.85 -12.15 -1.49
C LEU A 58 1.64 -13.43 -1.73
N HIS A 59 2.94 -13.36 -1.49
CA HIS A 59 3.86 -14.48 -1.61
C HIS A 59 4.41 -14.90 -0.25
N PHE A 60 4.36 -16.20 -0.02
CA PHE A 60 4.82 -16.85 1.20
C PHE A 60 6.08 -17.63 0.88
N ARG A 61 7.08 -17.58 1.76
CA ARG A 61 8.21 -18.50 1.65
C ARG A 61 7.77 -19.90 2.06
N PRO A 62 8.46 -20.95 1.60
CA PRO A 62 8.18 -22.31 2.03
C PRO A 62 8.19 -22.41 3.56
N ASN A 63 7.14 -23.01 4.13
CA ASN A 63 6.95 -23.21 5.57
C ASN A 63 6.72 -21.94 6.41
N GLU A 64 6.51 -20.77 5.80
CA GLU A 64 6.13 -19.55 6.50
C GLU A 64 4.60 -19.31 6.41
N SER A 65 3.99 -18.92 7.53
CA SER A 65 2.56 -18.57 7.59
C SER A 65 2.28 -17.08 7.36
N LEU A 66 3.33 -16.25 7.39
CA LEU A 66 3.24 -14.81 7.19
C LEU A 66 3.71 -14.48 5.76
N PRO A 67 3.07 -13.52 5.07
CA PRO A 67 3.47 -13.15 3.73
C PRO A 67 4.83 -12.45 3.79
N SER A 68 5.74 -12.84 2.90
CA SER A 68 7.09 -12.28 2.79
C SER A 68 7.18 -11.14 1.77
N ILE A 69 6.31 -11.16 0.76
CA ILE A 69 6.28 -10.19 -0.32
C ILE A 69 4.83 -9.92 -0.72
N LEU A 70 4.47 -8.66 -0.85
CA LEU A 70 3.27 -8.18 -1.52
C LEU A 70 3.67 -7.61 -2.88
N ILE A 71 3.14 -8.17 -3.97
CA ILE A 71 3.41 -7.72 -5.34
C ILE A 71 2.18 -7.02 -5.89
N PHE A 72 2.40 -5.83 -6.45
CA PHE A 72 1.42 -5.07 -7.22
C PHE A 72 1.74 -5.18 -8.72
N GLN A 73 0.78 -5.70 -9.48
CA GLN A 73 0.84 -5.92 -10.93
C GLN A 73 -0.27 -5.09 -11.59
N GLU A 74 0.00 -3.80 -11.83
CA GLU A 74 -1.01 -2.84 -12.33
C GLU A 74 -2.26 -2.84 -11.45
N SER A 75 -2.02 -2.80 -10.15
CA SER A 75 -3.02 -2.95 -9.11
C SER A 75 -3.76 -1.65 -8.88
N ASP A 76 -5.01 -1.56 -9.33
CA ASP A 76 -5.85 -0.38 -9.15
C ASP A 76 -6.61 -0.44 -7.81
N ILE A 77 -6.25 0.42 -6.87
CA ILE A 77 -6.89 0.48 -5.55
C ILE A 77 -8.40 0.79 -5.64
N GLY A 78 -8.83 1.55 -6.65
CA GLY A 78 -10.24 1.87 -6.88
C GLY A 78 -11.09 0.66 -7.24
N SER A 79 -10.47 -0.45 -7.63
CA SER A 79 -11.16 -1.71 -7.96
C SER A 79 -11.47 -2.59 -6.73
N TYR A 80 -10.93 -2.26 -5.55
CA TYR A 80 -11.00 -3.13 -4.38
C TYR A 80 -12.32 -3.04 -3.62
N LEU A 81 -12.93 -1.85 -3.57
CA LEU A 81 -14.13 -1.61 -2.76
C LEU A 81 -15.29 -2.54 -3.14
N PRO A 82 -15.61 -2.77 -4.43
CA PRO A 82 -16.62 -3.74 -4.82
C PRO A 82 -16.33 -5.19 -4.36
N VAL A 83 -15.06 -5.56 -4.20
CA VAL A 83 -14.68 -6.92 -3.73
C VAL A 83 -15.09 -7.11 -2.27
N PHE A 84 -14.78 -6.13 -1.41
CA PHE A 84 -15.14 -6.20 0.02
C PHE A 84 -16.63 -5.96 0.29
N LEU A 85 -17.30 -5.12 -0.50
CA LEU A 85 -18.73 -4.87 -0.33
C LEU A 85 -19.58 -6.10 -0.66
N LYS A 86 -19.14 -6.95 -1.58
CA LYS A 86 -19.82 -8.22 -1.89
C LYS A 86 -19.82 -9.20 -0.71
N THR A 87 -18.95 -9.01 0.26
CA THR A 87 -18.73 -9.93 1.39
C THR A 87 -19.05 -9.31 2.75
N LYS A 88 -19.73 -8.16 2.78
CA LYS A 88 -20.05 -7.43 4.00
C LYS A 88 -21.36 -7.93 4.64
N GLU A 89 -21.23 -8.58 5.79
CA GLU A 89 -22.26 -8.58 6.85
C GLU A 89 -21.81 -7.54 7.90
N GLY A 90 -22.65 -6.56 8.24
CA GLY A 90 -22.17 -5.21 8.59
C GLY A 90 -21.67 -4.92 10.01
N GLY A 91 -20.76 -3.94 10.12
CA GLY A 91 -20.89 -2.78 11.02
C GLY A 91 -20.16 -2.85 12.36
N THR A 92 -18.82 -2.81 12.37
CA THR A 92 -18.00 -2.72 13.60
C THR A 92 -16.81 -1.75 13.50
N SER A 93 -16.32 -1.26 14.64
CA SER A 93 -15.17 -0.33 14.74
C SER A 93 -13.83 -1.06 14.60
N PHE A 94 -12.76 -0.39 14.12
CA PHE A 94 -11.43 -1.00 13.80
C PHE A 94 -10.91 -2.03 14.82
N PHE A 95 -10.89 -1.67 16.12
CA PHE A 95 -10.42 -2.58 17.18
C PHE A 95 -11.45 -3.69 17.48
N ALA A 96 -12.75 -3.40 17.36
CA ALA A 96 -13.80 -4.40 17.49
C ALA A 96 -13.82 -5.39 16.30
N SER A 97 -13.52 -4.94 15.08
CA SER A 97 -13.38 -5.79 13.89
C SER A 97 -12.11 -6.65 13.97
N LEU A 98 -11.01 -6.12 14.50
CA LEU A 98 -9.78 -6.89 14.73
C LEU A 98 -9.95 -7.95 15.84
N LEU A 99 -10.62 -7.60 16.94
CA LEU A 99 -10.94 -8.55 18.03
C LEU A 99 -12.01 -9.57 17.63
N GLN A 100 -13.03 -9.14 16.89
CA GLN A 100 -14.00 -10.05 16.28
C GLN A 100 -13.37 -10.91 15.20
N ALA A 101 -12.21 -10.55 14.63
CA ALA A 101 -11.51 -11.36 13.64
C ALA A 101 -10.79 -12.61 14.17
N ALA A 102 -10.75 -12.80 15.49
CA ALA A 102 -10.60 -14.13 16.05
C ALA A 102 -11.84 -15.04 15.81
N ARG A 103 -12.94 -14.49 15.26
CA ARG A 103 -14.25 -15.13 14.98
C ARG A 103 -15.02 -14.61 13.71
N GLY A 104 -14.48 -13.72 12.85
CA GLY A 104 -15.21 -13.09 11.72
C GLY A 104 -14.37 -12.14 10.82
N PRO A 105 -14.84 -11.67 9.64
CA PRO A 105 -13.96 -11.11 8.60
C PRO A 105 -13.55 -9.62 8.76
N LEU A 106 -12.29 -9.29 8.42
CA LEU A 106 -11.67 -7.93 8.46
C LEU A 106 -12.17 -6.95 7.38
N ASN A 107 -13.30 -7.24 6.73
CA ASN A 107 -13.80 -6.50 5.57
C ASN A 107 -14.18 -5.05 5.91
N ASP A 108 -14.70 -4.80 7.10
CA ASP A 108 -15.09 -3.45 7.56
C ASP A 108 -13.91 -2.48 7.57
N ILE A 109 -12.72 -2.96 7.95
CA ILE A 109 -11.49 -2.16 7.99
C ILE A 109 -11.07 -1.78 6.57
N ALA A 110 -11.02 -2.76 5.65
CA ALA A 110 -10.67 -2.49 4.27
C ALA A 110 -11.63 -1.47 3.63
N ILE A 111 -12.94 -1.61 3.90
CA ILE A 111 -13.95 -0.66 3.43
C ILE A 111 -13.71 0.75 4.00
N GLN A 112 -13.39 0.88 5.30
CA GLN A 112 -13.08 2.16 5.92
C GLN A 112 -11.92 2.87 5.22
N TYR A 113 -10.78 2.20 5.02
CA TYR A 113 -9.63 2.80 4.33
C TYR A 113 -9.95 3.18 2.89
N LEU A 114 -10.67 2.32 2.17
CA LEU A 114 -11.09 2.61 0.80
C LEU A 114 -12.07 3.79 0.69
N THR A 115 -12.90 4.01 1.72
CA THR A 115 -13.90 5.09 1.75
C THR A 115 -13.36 6.42 2.27
N VAL A 116 -12.44 6.42 3.25
CA VAL A 116 -11.83 7.65 3.79
C VAL A 116 -11.16 8.47 2.69
N HIS A 117 -10.42 7.81 1.82
CA HIS A 117 -9.76 8.47 0.69
C HIS A 117 -10.64 8.53 -0.58
N GLY A 118 -11.78 7.83 -0.61
CA GLY A 118 -12.71 7.83 -1.74
C GLY A 118 -12.05 7.40 -3.05
N TRP A 119 -11.38 6.25 -3.05
CA TRP A 119 -10.70 5.74 -4.23
C TRP A 119 -11.70 5.34 -5.32
N GLU A 120 -11.40 5.71 -6.57
CA GLU A 120 -12.15 5.30 -7.76
C GLU A 120 -11.18 4.66 -8.75
N VAL A 121 -11.73 3.87 -9.67
CA VAL A 121 -10.96 3.19 -10.72
C VAL A 121 -10.11 4.21 -11.48
N GLY A 122 -8.82 3.92 -11.61
CA GLY A 122 -7.81 4.75 -12.26
C GLY A 122 -7.33 5.93 -11.43
N HIS A 123 -7.70 6.06 -10.15
CA HIS A 123 -7.13 7.10 -9.28
C HIS A 123 -5.67 6.81 -8.92
N ALA A 124 -5.38 5.57 -8.56
CA ALA A 124 -4.03 5.11 -8.25
C ALA A 124 -3.86 3.66 -8.68
N VAL A 125 -2.89 3.43 -9.55
CA VAL A 125 -2.48 2.12 -10.09
C VAL A 125 -1.07 1.86 -9.58
N LEU A 126 -0.92 0.77 -8.85
CA LEU A 126 0.32 0.41 -8.17
C LEU A 126 1.07 -0.66 -8.94
N LYS A 127 2.39 -0.49 -9.05
CA LYS A 127 3.30 -1.45 -9.65
C LYS A 127 4.58 -1.56 -8.85
N GLY A 128 4.95 -2.76 -8.45
CA GLY A 128 6.18 -3.01 -7.68
C GLY A 128 5.94 -4.00 -6.56
N ALA A 129 6.74 -3.90 -5.49
CA ALA A 129 6.64 -4.81 -4.37
C ALA A 129 6.89 -4.15 -3.01
N ALA A 130 6.26 -4.70 -1.99
CA ALA A 130 6.58 -4.44 -0.60
C ALA A 130 7.03 -5.75 0.06
N VAL A 131 8.24 -5.78 0.58
CA VAL A 131 8.86 -6.93 1.23
C VAL A 131 8.81 -6.72 2.73
N THR A 132 8.24 -7.68 3.44
CA THR A 132 8.05 -7.62 4.89
C THR A 132 9.11 -8.46 5.61
N SER A 133 9.54 -7.96 6.76
CA SER A 133 10.44 -8.65 7.68
C SER A 133 9.81 -8.66 9.06
N TRP A 134 9.36 -9.84 9.48
CA TRP A 134 8.56 -10.07 10.69
C TRP A 134 9.40 -10.40 11.94
N GLY A 135 10.72 -10.48 11.80
CA GLY A 135 11.62 -11.01 12.83
C GLY A 135 11.82 -12.53 12.73
N GLU A 136 12.92 -13.01 13.30
CA GLU A 136 13.32 -14.41 13.20
C GLU A 136 12.31 -15.35 13.89
N GLY A 137 11.85 -16.39 13.19
CA GLY A 137 10.93 -17.40 13.73
C GLY A 137 9.49 -16.93 13.97
N MET A 138 9.12 -15.73 13.53
CA MET A 138 7.76 -15.21 13.71
C MET A 138 6.75 -15.99 12.84
N THR A 139 5.69 -16.46 13.46
CA THR A 139 4.54 -17.11 12.80
C THR A 139 3.29 -16.26 13.00
N LEU A 140 2.22 -16.53 12.25
CA LEU A 140 0.93 -15.85 12.45
C LEU A 140 0.41 -16.09 13.86
N THR A 141 0.53 -17.32 14.35
CA THR A 141 0.13 -17.68 15.72
C THR A 141 0.92 -16.93 16.78
N SER A 142 2.25 -16.85 16.65
CA SER A 142 3.08 -16.13 17.63
C SER A 142 2.86 -14.61 17.56
N LEU A 143 2.62 -14.06 16.36
CA LEU A 143 2.26 -12.66 16.17
C LEU A 143 0.93 -12.34 16.87
N MET A 144 -0.10 -13.15 16.64
CA MET A 144 -1.40 -12.99 17.29
C MET A 144 -1.29 -13.11 18.81
N ALA A 145 -0.54 -14.10 19.31
CA ALA A 145 -0.31 -14.25 20.75
C ALA A 145 0.40 -13.02 21.35
N SER A 146 1.41 -12.48 20.66
CA SER A 146 2.11 -11.25 21.08
C SER A 146 1.16 -10.06 21.15
N VAL A 147 0.31 -9.87 20.14
CA VAL A 147 -0.67 -8.77 20.09
C VAL A 147 -1.71 -8.93 21.19
N MET A 148 -2.24 -10.14 21.40
CA MET A 148 -3.22 -10.40 22.46
C MET A 148 -2.65 -10.19 23.86
N THR A 149 -1.37 -10.49 24.08
CA THR A 149 -0.72 -10.41 25.39
C THR A 149 -0.27 -8.98 25.71
N SER A 150 0.33 -8.29 24.75
CA SER A 150 0.90 -6.95 24.95
C SER A 150 -0.04 -5.81 24.58
N GLY A 151 -1.12 -6.09 23.85
CA GLY A 151 -1.97 -5.07 23.23
C GLY A 151 -1.27 -4.30 22.11
N ARG A 152 -0.04 -4.68 21.71
CA ARG A 152 0.80 -3.95 20.77
C ARG A 152 1.29 -4.85 19.64
N ILE A 153 1.42 -4.27 18.45
CA ILE A 153 2.00 -4.97 17.31
C ILE A 153 3.53 -4.85 17.43
N PRO A 154 4.28 -5.97 17.38
CA PRO A 154 5.74 -5.89 17.36
C PRO A 154 6.21 -5.11 16.12
N PRO A 155 7.34 -4.37 16.18
CA PRO A 155 7.84 -3.63 15.04
C PRO A 155 8.06 -4.54 13.83
N ILE A 156 7.45 -4.18 12.70
CA ILE A 156 7.59 -4.89 11.43
C ILE A 156 8.30 -3.95 10.46
N LEU A 157 9.38 -4.43 9.85
CA LEU A 157 10.07 -3.67 8.81
C LEU A 157 9.48 -4.03 7.45
N VAL A 158 9.20 -3.01 6.66
CA VAL A 158 8.68 -3.14 5.30
C VAL A 158 9.56 -2.36 4.35
N ALA A 159 10.25 -3.06 3.46
CA ALA A 159 10.99 -2.46 2.36
C ALA A 159 10.06 -2.36 1.15
N THR A 160 9.79 -1.15 0.69
CA THR A 160 8.87 -0.84 -0.39
C THR A 160 9.65 -0.31 -1.59
N ASP A 161 9.33 -0.82 -2.77
CA ASP A 161 9.68 -0.22 -4.05
C ASP A 161 8.45 -0.33 -4.95
N VAL A 162 7.63 0.73 -4.91
CA VAL A 162 6.35 0.77 -5.62
C VAL A 162 6.21 2.07 -6.37
N THR A 163 5.87 1.97 -7.64
CA THR A 163 5.46 3.09 -8.48
C THR A 163 3.95 3.21 -8.46
N VAL A 164 3.46 4.42 -8.22
CA VAL A 164 2.05 4.79 -8.27
C VAL A 164 1.84 5.72 -9.45
N ASP A 165 0.92 5.36 -10.33
CA ASP A 165 0.45 6.17 -11.45
C ASP A 165 -1.07 6.36 -11.36
N GLY A 166 -1.66 7.24 -12.16
CA GLY A 166 -3.11 7.41 -12.26
C GLY A 166 -3.57 8.86 -12.12
N ARG A 167 -4.88 9.05 -12.12
CA ARG A 167 -5.52 10.38 -12.23
C ARG A 167 -5.32 11.28 -11.02
N ARG A 168 -4.98 10.73 -9.85
CA ARG A 168 -4.76 11.53 -8.62
C ARG A 168 -3.31 11.94 -8.38
N VAL A 169 -2.39 11.48 -9.23
CA VAL A 169 -1.01 11.95 -9.23
C VAL A 169 -0.75 12.69 -10.53
N SER A 170 -0.06 13.83 -10.47
CA SER A 170 0.27 14.62 -11.66
C SER A 170 1.34 13.96 -12.53
N THR A 171 2.13 13.08 -11.92
CA THR A 171 3.24 12.35 -12.53
C THR A 171 3.44 11.03 -11.77
N PRO A 172 3.97 9.97 -12.41
CA PRO A 172 4.28 8.73 -11.70
C PRO A 172 5.21 8.95 -10.51
N VAL A 173 4.84 8.37 -9.37
CA VAL A 173 5.57 8.48 -8.10
C VAL A 173 6.10 7.11 -7.70
N ARG A 174 7.41 6.91 -7.80
CA ARG A 174 8.13 5.76 -7.25
C ARG A 174 8.52 6.06 -5.80
N VAL A 175 7.93 5.31 -4.89
CA VAL A 175 8.25 5.32 -3.46
C VAL A 175 9.18 4.14 -3.18
N GLU A 176 10.44 4.46 -2.89
CA GLU A 176 11.45 3.49 -2.48
C GLU A 176 11.86 3.79 -1.03
N GLY A 177 11.85 2.80 -0.14
CA GLY A 177 12.17 3.07 1.25
C GLY A 177 11.93 1.91 2.18
N THR A 178 12.40 2.06 3.41
CA THR A 178 12.10 1.13 4.51
C THR A 178 11.22 1.84 5.52
N PHE A 179 10.13 1.20 5.91
CA PHE A 179 9.16 1.68 6.87
C PHE A 179 9.11 0.73 8.06
N MET A 180 8.96 1.27 9.25
CA MET A 180 8.66 0.53 10.45
C MET A 180 7.18 0.70 10.76
N LEU A 181 6.44 -0.40 10.74
CA LEU A 181 5.07 -0.49 11.25
C LEU A 181 5.17 -0.88 12.72
N HIS A 182 4.63 -0.05 13.62
CA HIS A 182 4.66 -0.33 15.06
C HIS A 182 3.42 0.19 15.77
N SER A 183 3.26 -0.20 17.04
CA SER A 183 2.40 0.54 17.96
C SER A 183 3.21 1.66 18.61
N ASP A 184 2.71 2.89 18.56
CA ASP A 184 3.32 4.03 19.23
C ASP A 184 3.14 3.99 20.75
N ASP A 185 3.62 5.03 21.44
CA ASP A 185 3.61 5.11 22.89
C ASP A 185 2.19 5.12 23.48
N GLU A 186 1.22 5.62 22.71
CA GLU A 186 -0.20 5.67 23.04
C GLU A 186 -0.94 4.37 22.68
N GLY A 187 -0.26 3.44 21.98
CA GLY A 187 -0.79 2.15 21.56
C GLY A 187 -1.52 2.19 20.22
N TYR A 188 -1.47 3.30 19.48
CA TYR A 188 -2.01 3.41 18.14
C TYR A 188 -1.06 2.82 17.11
N PHE A 189 -1.62 2.29 16.03
CA PHE A 189 -0.83 1.83 14.90
C PHE A 189 -0.22 3.02 14.16
N SER A 190 1.07 2.98 13.93
CA SER A 190 1.82 4.04 13.28
C SER A 190 2.81 3.48 12.26
N VAL A 191 3.03 4.25 11.19
CA VAL A 191 3.97 3.94 10.12
C VAL A 191 5.07 4.99 10.15
N ARG A 192 6.29 4.57 10.52
CA ARG A 192 7.45 5.45 10.58
C ARG A 192 8.38 5.16 9.40
N PRO A 193 8.63 6.11 8.48
CA PRO A 193 9.71 5.96 7.52
C PRO A 193 11.06 5.85 8.26
N LEU A 194 11.93 4.96 7.82
CA LEU A 194 13.32 4.87 8.25
C LEU A 194 14.25 5.38 7.14
N THR A 195 13.91 5.04 5.90
CA THR A 195 14.52 5.58 4.69
C THR A 195 13.42 5.87 3.68
N LEU A 196 13.51 7.00 2.98
CA LEU A 196 12.53 7.38 1.97
C LEU A 196 13.21 8.06 0.79
N LYS A 197 12.96 7.51 -0.40
CA LYS A 197 13.33 8.05 -1.70
C LYS A 197 12.08 8.17 -2.56
N ILE A 198 11.92 9.33 -3.17
CA ILE A 198 10.82 9.62 -4.09
C ILE A 198 11.44 9.89 -5.46
N ASN A 199 11.08 9.08 -6.46
CA ASN A 199 11.64 9.16 -7.81
C ASN A 199 13.20 9.17 -7.83
N GLY A 200 13.82 8.47 -6.87
CA GLY A 200 15.28 8.38 -6.72
C GLY A 200 15.92 9.49 -5.88
N GLU A 201 15.16 10.52 -5.48
CA GLU A 201 15.66 11.59 -4.61
C GLU A 201 15.44 11.25 -3.13
N GLU A 202 16.49 11.33 -2.32
CA GLU A 202 16.40 11.16 -0.87
C GLU A 202 15.57 12.28 -0.25
N ARG A 203 14.62 11.88 0.60
CA ARG A 203 13.82 12.80 1.41
C ARG A 203 14.26 12.66 2.86
N GLY A 204 14.53 13.79 3.52
CA GLY A 204 14.76 13.81 4.96
C GLY A 204 13.56 13.20 5.69
N VAL A 205 13.85 12.29 6.61
CA VAL A 205 12.88 11.50 7.38
C VAL A 205 12.63 12.13 8.72
#